data_AF-A0A3C0ZRU2-F1
#
_entry.id   AF-A0A3C0ZRU2-F1
#
_cell.length_a   1.000
_cell.length_b   1.000
_cell.length_c   1.000
_cell.angle_alpha   90.00
_cell.angle_beta   90.00
_cell.angle_gamma   90.00
#
_symmetry.space_group_name_H-M   'P 1'
#
loop_
_entity.id
_entity.type
_entity.pdbx_description
1 polymer ?
#
loop_
_entity_poly.entity_id
_entity_poly.type
_entity_poly.pdbx_seq_one_letter_code
_entity_poly.pdbx_strand_id
1 'polypeptide(L)'
;MLSPGRVRDLADQAMRNDYVTHTGFLSLSEQSMAVPETEKAGVRACFYGGHEEADRKVLYFLPSYMDEETLTRQEDSGEGFIACLRIRVRGARFTKEIGHRDCLGALMHLGIGRDQIGDILLTREGDCAFVYVLAPVAEHIIRDLVTVGRAHVDIDRVPPAACTVRPVMTPVSGSIASVRIDSLVAMVFHISRSAAQDLVASEEVFADGRTITSASYVPAQGCRIS
;
A
#
# COMPACT_ATOMS: atom_id res chain seq x y z
N MET A 1 -6.89 8.30 10.85
CA MET A 1 -6.06 7.24 11.48
C MET A 1 -7.00 6.16 11.97
N LEU A 2 -6.76 4.92 11.60
CA LEU A 2 -7.61 3.79 12.00
C LEU A 2 -7.51 3.56 13.52
N SER A 3 -8.64 3.36 14.19
CA SER A 3 -8.68 3.02 15.62
C SER A 3 -9.07 1.54 15.83
N PRO A 4 -8.61 0.88 16.91
CA PRO A 4 -9.04 -0.48 17.24
C PRO A 4 -10.56 -0.63 17.34
N GLY A 5 -11.25 0.39 17.87
CA GLY A 5 -12.71 0.41 17.94
C GLY A 5 -13.36 0.34 16.56
N ARG A 6 -12.84 1.12 15.60
CA ARG A 6 -13.36 1.12 14.23
C ARG A 6 -13.20 -0.23 13.53
N VAL A 7 -12.10 -0.94 13.79
CA VAL A 7 -11.84 -2.29 13.25
C VAL A 7 -12.92 -3.26 13.76
N ARG A 8 -13.21 -3.24 15.06
CA ARG A 8 -14.25 -4.07 15.66
C ARG A 8 -15.65 -3.73 15.15
N ASP A 9 -15.98 -2.44 15.02
CA ASP A 9 -17.28 -2.02 14.50
C ASP A 9 -17.53 -2.54 13.08
N LEU A 10 -16.50 -2.51 12.22
CA LEU A 10 -16.57 -3.04 10.85
C LEU A 10 -16.74 -4.56 10.84
N ALA A 11 -16.00 -5.27 11.68
CA ALA A 11 -16.14 -6.72 11.82
C ALA A 11 -17.55 -7.11 12.29
N ASP A 12 -18.06 -6.45 13.34
CA ASP A 12 -19.40 -6.67 13.88
C ASP A 12 -20.49 -6.36 12.85
N GLN A 13 -20.26 -5.36 12.00
CA GLN A 13 -21.18 -5.01 10.91
C GLN A 13 -21.18 -6.08 9.81
N ALA A 14 -20.02 -6.63 9.46
CA ALA A 14 -19.93 -7.74 8.51
C ALA A 14 -20.61 -9.00 9.05
N MET A 15 -20.39 -9.35 10.33
CA MET A 15 -21.04 -10.52 10.97
C MET A 15 -22.55 -10.40 11.00
N ARG A 16 -23.06 -9.24 11.42
CA ARG A 16 -24.50 -9.06 11.66
C ARG A 16 -25.30 -9.01 10.37
N ASN A 17 -24.73 -8.47 9.31
CA ASN A 17 -25.45 -8.20 8.08
C ASN A 17 -25.04 -9.10 6.91
N ASP A 18 -24.03 -9.94 7.10
CA ASP A 18 -23.50 -10.90 6.12
C ASP A 18 -23.18 -10.25 4.76
N TYR A 19 -22.47 -9.12 4.78
CA TYR A 19 -21.91 -8.49 3.58
C TYR A 19 -20.50 -7.96 3.84
N VAL A 20 -19.75 -7.69 2.76
CA VAL A 20 -18.37 -7.19 2.84
C VAL A 20 -18.32 -5.80 3.49
N THR A 21 -17.59 -5.66 4.58
CA THR A 21 -17.19 -4.34 5.09
C THR A 21 -15.70 -4.16 4.91
N HIS A 22 -15.24 -2.91 4.83
CA HIS A 22 -13.84 -2.62 4.59
C HIS A 22 -13.41 -1.30 5.24
N THR A 23 -12.10 -1.18 5.43
CA THR A 23 -11.44 0.06 5.84
C THR A 23 -11.10 0.94 4.63
N GLY A 24 -10.47 2.09 4.86
CA GLY A 24 -9.68 2.73 3.81
C GLY A 24 -8.33 2.03 3.59
N PHE A 25 -7.49 2.59 2.75
CA PHE A 25 -6.10 2.18 2.61
C PHE A 25 -5.32 2.47 3.90
N LEU A 26 -4.79 1.39 4.48
CA LEU A 26 -4.02 1.39 5.72
C LEU A 26 -2.53 1.43 5.40
N SER A 27 -1.80 2.27 6.14
CA SER A 27 -0.32 2.18 6.19
C SER A 27 0.14 0.87 6.82
N LEU A 28 1.40 0.47 6.61
CA LEU A 28 1.96 -0.73 7.23
C LEU A 28 1.77 -0.74 8.76
N SER A 29 1.97 0.41 9.42
CA SER A 29 1.75 0.54 10.87
C SER A 29 0.29 0.33 11.29
N GLU A 30 -0.66 0.88 10.51
CA GLU A 30 -2.09 0.65 10.75
C GLU A 30 -2.48 -0.81 10.49
N GLN A 31 -1.85 -1.47 9.51
CA GLN A 31 -2.04 -2.90 9.25
C GLN A 31 -1.55 -3.73 10.44
N SER A 32 -0.33 -3.49 10.95
CA SER A 32 0.18 -4.24 12.11
C SER A 32 -0.61 -4.00 13.39
N MET A 33 -1.29 -2.85 13.51
CA MET A 33 -2.22 -2.54 14.60
C MET A 33 -3.56 -3.28 14.44
N ALA A 34 -4.05 -3.45 13.22
CA ALA A 34 -5.33 -4.08 12.95
C ALA A 34 -5.31 -5.62 13.12
N VAL A 35 -4.17 -6.27 12.88
CA VAL A 35 -4.03 -7.74 12.93
C VAL A 35 -4.53 -8.36 14.26
N PRO A 36 -4.13 -7.87 15.46
CA PRO A 36 -4.65 -8.42 16.71
C PRO A 36 -6.17 -8.22 16.90
N GLU A 37 -6.76 -7.21 16.28
CA GLU A 37 -8.19 -6.94 16.37
C GLU A 37 -9.00 -7.83 15.42
N THR A 38 -8.45 -8.17 14.25
CA THR A 38 -9.09 -9.13 13.33
C THR A 38 -9.13 -10.54 13.93
N GLU A 39 -8.06 -10.96 14.61
CA GLU A 39 -7.99 -12.27 15.29
C GLU A 39 -9.04 -12.40 16.40
N LYS A 40 -9.27 -11.32 17.17
CA LYS A 40 -10.27 -11.28 18.25
C LYS A 40 -11.70 -11.27 17.73
N ALA A 41 -11.94 -10.67 16.57
CA ALA A 41 -13.28 -10.49 16.03
C ALA A 41 -13.94 -11.80 15.55
N GLY A 42 -13.15 -12.84 15.27
CA GLY A 42 -13.70 -14.13 14.81
C GLY A 42 -14.35 -14.08 13.42
N VAL A 43 -14.10 -13.01 12.66
CA VAL A 43 -14.56 -12.81 11.27
C VAL A 43 -13.43 -13.15 10.31
N ARG A 44 -13.76 -13.76 9.18
CA ARG A 44 -12.81 -13.90 8.08
C ARG A 44 -12.43 -12.52 7.57
N ALA A 45 -11.16 -12.18 7.69
CA ALA A 45 -10.63 -10.91 7.24
C ALA A 45 -9.37 -11.12 6.41
N CYS A 46 -9.15 -10.27 5.42
CA CYS A 46 -7.94 -10.29 4.59
C CYS A 46 -7.52 -8.88 4.19
N PHE A 47 -6.25 -8.72 3.82
CA PHE A 47 -5.70 -7.46 3.34
C PHE A 47 -5.44 -7.53 1.84
N TYR A 48 -5.94 -6.57 1.09
CA TYR A 48 -5.68 -6.46 -0.35
C TYR A 48 -5.52 -4.99 -0.76
N GLY A 49 -4.57 -4.71 -1.66
CA GLY A 49 -4.19 -3.33 -2.04
C GLY A 49 -4.29 -3.00 -3.51
N GLY A 50 -4.84 -3.89 -4.34
CA GLY A 50 -4.94 -3.72 -5.80
C GLY A 50 -3.85 -4.43 -6.61
N HIS A 51 -2.79 -4.89 -5.94
CA HIS A 51 -1.79 -5.80 -6.49
C HIS A 51 -1.13 -6.61 -5.37
N GLU A 52 -0.43 -7.68 -5.75
CA GLU A 52 0.18 -8.67 -4.84
C GLU A 52 1.12 -8.03 -3.79
N GLU A 53 2.04 -7.18 -4.23
CA GLU A 53 3.08 -6.56 -3.38
C GLU A 53 2.68 -5.19 -2.79
N ALA A 54 1.39 -4.88 -2.68
CA ALA A 54 0.94 -3.56 -2.24
C ALA A 54 1.39 -3.20 -0.82
N ASP A 55 1.92 -1.98 -0.65
CA ASP A 55 2.33 -1.43 0.66
C ASP A 55 1.12 -0.95 1.43
N ARG A 56 0.24 -0.21 0.76
CA ARG A 56 -1.01 0.26 1.32
C ARG A 56 -2.11 -0.73 0.96
N LYS A 57 -2.73 -1.32 1.98
CA LYS A 57 -3.78 -2.33 1.80
C LYS A 57 -5.08 -1.89 2.48
N VAL A 58 -6.19 -2.29 1.90
CA VAL A 58 -7.51 -2.25 2.53
C VAL A 58 -7.68 -3.54 3.33
N LEU A 59 -8.10 -3.41 4.59
CA LEU A 59 -8.60 -4.53 5.39
C LEU A 59 -10.07 -4.77 5.06
N TYR A 60 -10.38 -5.99 4.62
CA TYR A 60 -11.73 -6.47 4.33
C TYR A 60 -12.19 -7.44 5.41
N PHE A 61 -13.48 -7.37 5.73
CA PHE A 61 -14.20 -8.35 6.53
C PHE A 61 -15.22 -9.05 5.63
N LEU A 62 -15.09 -10.36 5.52
CA LEU A 62 -15.78 -11.16 4.53
C LEU A 62 -17.06 -11.79 5.08
N PRO A 63 -18.14 -11.79 4.30
CA PRO A 63 -19.37 -12.52 4.65
C PRO A 63 -19.15 -14.03 4.58
N SER A 64 -20.11 -14.80 5.10
CA SER A 64 -20.06 -16.27 5.19
C SER A 64 -19.96 -16.99 3.84
N TYR A 65 -20.39 -16.36 2.75
CA TYR A 65 -20.38 -16.93 1.40
C TYR A 65 -19.16 -16.56 0.53
N MET A 66 -18.25 -15.71 1.03
CA MET A 66 -17.10 -15.20 0.27
C MET A 66 -15.79 -15.54 0.96
N ASP A 67 -14.81 -16.00 0.18
CA ASP A 67 -13.43 -16.20 0.60
C ASP A 67 -12.48 -15.18 -0.03
N GLU A 68 -11.22 -15.22 0.41
CA GLU A 68 -10.18 -14.28 -0.04
C GLU A 68 -9.88 -14.42 -1.53
N GLU A 69 -9.93 -15.63 -2.09
CA GLU A 69 -9.72 -15.85 -3.53
C GLU A 69 -10.83 -15.21 -4.37
N THR A 70 -12.09 -15.35 -3.91
CA THR A 70 -13.24 -14.74 -4.58
C THR A 70 -13.20 -13.22 -4.48
N LEU A 71 -12.85 -12.66 -3.32
CA LEU A 71 -12.62 -11.22 -3.16
C LEU A 71 -11.53 -10.74 -4.12
N THR A 72 -10.37 -11.42 -4.13
CA THR A 72 -9.22 -11.04 -4.95
C THR A 72 -9.56 -11.04 -6.44
N ARG A 73 -10.25 -12.07 -6.94
CA ARG A 73 -10.71 -12.10 -8.34
C ARG A 73 -11.67 -10.97 -8.68
N GLN A 74 -12.57 -10.61 -7.76
CA GLN A 74 -13.49 -9.49 -7.95
C GLN A 74 -12.77 -8.14 -7.98
N GLU A 75 -11.77 -7.96 -7.12
CA GLU A 75 -10.92 -6.76 -7.14
C GLU A 75 -10.09 -6.71 -8.43
N ASP A 76 -9.44 -7.80 -8.81
CA ASP A 76 -8.59 -7.90 -10.01
C ASP A 76 -9.37 -7.61 -11.31
N SER A 77 -10.66 -7.98 -11.38
CA SER A 77 -11.54 -7.69 -12.52
C SER A 77 -11.96 -6.22 -12.59
N GLY A 78 -11.82 -5.47 -11.49
CA GLY A 78 -12.25 -4.08 -11.36
C GLY A 78 -13.70 -3.90 -10.91
N GLU A 79 -14.36 -5.00 -10.50
CA GLU A 79 -15.73 -5.01 -9.94
C GLU A 79 -15.75 -4.91 -8.40
N GLY A 80 -14.58 -4.74 -7.78
CA GLY A 80 -14.39 -4.61 -6.35
C GLY A 80 -14.46 -3.18 -5.81
N PHE A 81 -13.88 -3.00 -4.63
CA PHE A 81 -13.86 -1.75 -3.88
C PHE A 81 -12.64 -0.89 -4.19
N ILE A 82 -11.62 -1.45 -4.87
CA ILE A 82 -10.44 -0.74 -5.35
C ILE A 82 -10.54 -0.53 -6.86
N ALA A 83 -10.33 0.71 -7.29
CA ALA A 83 -10.17 1.08 -8.69
C ALA A 83 -8.70 1.39 -8.98
N CYS A 84 -8.24 1.04 -10.18
CA CYS A 84 -6.95 1.44 -10.70
C CYS A 84 -7.13 2.52 -11.78
N LEU A 85 -6.51 3.67 -11.56
CA LEU A 85 -6.51 4.79 -12.51
C LEU A 85 -5.18 4.84 -13.22
N ARG A 86 -5.21 4.77 -14.55
CA ARG A 86 -4.04 5.00 -15.39
C ARG A 86 -3.99 6.47 -15.79
N ILE A 87 -2.99 7.18 -15.29
CA ILE A 87 -2.74 8.59 -15.54
C ILE A 87 -1.61 8.71 -16.56
N ARG A 88 -1.90 9.25 -17.75
CA ARG A 88 -0.93 9.42 -18.84
C ARG A 88 -0.67 10.89 -19.08
N VAL A 89 0.59 11.29 -19.19
CA VAL A 89 0.97 12.66 -19.54
C VAL A 89 0.61 12.94 -21.00
N ARG A 90 -0.06 14.08 -21.25
CA ARG A 90 -0.42 14.55 -22.58
C ARG A 90 0.78 15.22 -23.28
N GLY A 91 1.01 14.87 -24.54
CA GLY A 91 2.01 15.49 -25.40
C GLY A 91 3.35 14.75 -25.40
N ALA A 92 3.92 14.54 -26.58
CA ALA A 92 5.08 13.68 -26.76
C ALA A 92 6.43 14.40 -26.50
N ARG A 93 7.36 13.66 -25.87
CA ARG A 93 8.83 13.78 -25.93
C ARG A 93 9.55 14.91 -25.18
N PHE A 94 8.87 15.90 -24.60
CA PHE A 94 9.53 16.99 -23.86
C PHE A 94 8.83 17.44 -22.57
N THR A 95 7.75 16.76 -22.18
CA THR A 95 7.01 17.07 -20.95
C THR A 95 7.72 16.49 -19.74
N LYS A 96 7.75 17.27 -18.65
CA LYS A 96 8.32 16.88 -17.37
C LYS A 96 7.75 15.54 -16.90
N GLU A 97 8.64 14.62 -16.55
CA GLU A 97 8.30 13.38 -15.84
C GLU A 97 7.49 13.71 -14.59
N ILE A 98 6.40 12.97 -14.36
CA ILE A 98 5.62 13.08 -13.13
C ILE A 98 6.23 12.18 -12.06
N GLY A 99 6.41 12.71 -10.86
CA GLY A 99 6.88 11.94 -9.71
C GLY A 99 5.75 11.43 -8.83
N HIS A 100 6.10 10.54 -7.90
CA HIS A 100 5.15 10.01 -6.91
C HIS A 100 4.58 11.14 -6.05
N ARG A 101 5.43 12.11 -5.69
CA ARG A 101 5.02 13.29 -4.90
C ARG A 101 4.07 14.19 -5.67
N ASP A 102 4.23 14.31 -6.99
CA ASP A 102 3.34 15.11 -7.83
C ASP A 102 1.95 14.47 -7.91
N CYS A 103 1.89 13.15 -8.12
CA CYS A 103 0.63 12.40 -8.16
C CYS A 103 -0.12 12.52 -6.82
N LEU A 104 0.57 12.23 -5.71
CA LEU A 104 -0.03 12.32 -4.38
C LEU A 104 -0.49 13.74 -4.06
N GLY A 105 0.34 14.74 -4.36
CA GLY A 105 0.01 16.15 -4.13
C GLY A 105 -1.22 16.59 -4.91
N ALA A 106 -1.34 16.18 -6.18
CA ALA A 106 -2.48 16.53 -7.02
C ALA A 106 -3.79 15.88 -6.53
N LEU A 107 -3.75 14.60 -6.15
CA LEU A 107 -4.90 13.89 -5.55
C LEU A 107 -5.34 14.54 -4.24
N MET A 108 -4.40 14.90 -3.38
CA MET A 108 -4.71 15.59 -2.12
C MET A 108 -5.29 16.98 -2.36
N HIS A 109 -4.85 17.70 -3.40
CA HIS A 109 -5.39 19.02 -3.75
C HIS A 109 -6.85 18.96 -4.22
N LEU A 110 -7.27 17.83 -4.79
CA LEU A 110 -8.68 17.55 -5.10
C LEU A 110 -9.51 17.18 -3.87
N GLY A 111 -8.91 17.17 -2.67
CA GLY A 111 -9.60 16.82 -1.43
C GLY A 111 -9.71 15.32 -1.17
N ILE A 112 -8.99 14.48 -1.93
CA ILE A 112 -8.98 13.03 -1.71
C ILE A 112 -8.13 12.70 -0.47
N GLY A 113 -8.72 11.98 0.47
CA GLY A 113 -8.05 11.56 1.70
C GLY A 113 -6.95 10.54 1.43
N ARG A 114 -5.89 10.53 2.25
CA ARG A 114 -4.79 9.56 2.10
C ARG A 114 -5.25 8.12 2.36
N ASP A 115 -6.28 7.94 3.18
CA ASP A 115 -6.98 6.68 3.42
C ASP A 115 -7.84 6.23 2.22
N GLN A 116 -7.99 7.05 1.19
CA GLN A 116 -8.66 6.68 -0.06
C GLN A 116 -7.69 6.38 -1.20
N ILE A 117 -6.38 6.55 -0.96
CA ILE A 117 -5.30 6.40 -1.93
C ILE A 117 -4.40 5.25 -1.48
N GLY A 118 -4.24 4.27 -2.36
CA GLY A 118 -3.32 3.15 -2.22
C GLY A 118 -1.97 3.49 -2.82
N ASP A 119 -1.33 2.49 -3.42
CA ASP A 119 -0.02 2.64 -4.02
C ASP A 119 -0.08 3.45 -5.33
N ILE A 120 1.02 4.16 -5.61
CA ILE A 120 1.22 4.94 -6.83
C ILE A 120 2.44 4.35 -7.54
N LEU A 121 2.20 3.67 -8.66
CA LEU A 121 3.23 3.00 -9.43
C LEU A 121 3.55 3.79 -10.70
N LEU A 122 4.81 4.15 -10.88
CA LEU A 122 5.27 4.94 -12.01
C LEU A 122 6.03 4.07 -13.01
N THR A 123 5.76 4.31 -14.30
CA THR A 123 6.62 3.82 -15.38
C THR A 123 8.02 4.42 -15.26
N ARG A 124 9.02 3.74 -15.83
CA ARG A 124 10.43 4.18 -15.75
C ARG A 124 10.65 5.52 -16.44
N GLU A 125 9.89 5.76 -17.49
CA GLU A 125 9.89 6.97 -18.31
C GLU A 125 9.16 8.13 -17.61
N GLY A 126 8.41 7.87 -16.53
CA GLY A 126 7.69 8.90 -15.79
C GLY A 126 6.57 9.58 -16.57
N ASP A 127 6.11 9.00 -17.68
CA ASP A 127 5.03 9.51 -18.53
C ASP A 127 3.67 8.87 -18.23
N CYS A 128 3.67 7.79 -17.45
CA CYS A 128 2.48 7.09 -17.01
C CYS A 128 2.58 6.67 -15.53
N ALA A 129 1.49 6.87 -14.80
CA ALA A 129 1.30 6.39 -13.43
C ALA A 129 0.05 5.50 -13.33
N PHE A 130 0.10 4.51 -12.45
CA PHE A 130 -1.05 3.74 -12.01
C PHE A 130 -1.30 4.06 -10.54
N VAL A 131 -2.52 4.52 -10.24
CA VAL A 131 -2.91 4.91 -8.89
C VAL A 131 -4.05 4.01 -8.45
N TYR A 132 -3.86 3.30 -7.36
CA TYR A 132 -4.94 2.55 -6.72
C TYR A 132 -5.71 3.48 -5.78
N VAL A 133 -7.04 3.48 -5.90
CA VAL A 133 -7.92 4.32 -5.09
C VAL A 133 -9.17 3.55 -4.70
N LEU A 134 -9.89 4.00 -3.68
CA LEU A 134 -11.22 3.44 -3.41
C LEU A 134 -12.17 3.81 -4.56
N ALA A 135 -12.97 2.85 -5.02
CA ALA A 135 -13.86 3.02 -6.16
C ALA A 135 -14.76 4.27 -6.09
N PRO A 136 -15.31 4.70 -4.93
CA PRO A 136 -16.14 5.90 -4.84
C PRO A 136 -15.46 7.21 -5.25
N VAL A 137 -14.12 7.30 -5.18
CA VAL A 137 -13.39 8.52 -5.57
C VAL A 137 -12.88 8.48 -7.01
N ALA A 138 -12.95 7.33 -7.69
CA ALA A 138 -12.38 7.14 -9.02
C ALA A 138 -12.97 8.11 -10.06
N GLU A 139 -14.31 8.19 -10.15
CA GLU A 139 -15.00 9.05 -11.12
C GLU A 139 -14.77 10.54 -10.86
N HIS A 140 -14.63 10.92 -9.59
CA HIS A 140 -14.29 12.29 -9.21
C HIS A 140 -12.89 12.66 -9.70
N ILE A 141 -11.92 11.77 -9.52
CA ILE A 141 -10.54 11.97 -9.99
C ILE A 141 -10.50 12.03 -11.51
N ILE A 142 -11.12 11.09 -12.22
CA ILE A 142 -11.11 11.04 -13.70
C ILE A 142 -11.68 12.34 -14.29
N ARG A 143 -12.75 12.87 -13.71
CA ARG A 143 -13.42 14.08 -14.20
C ARG A 143 -12.63 15.35 -13.91
N ASP A 144 -12.08 15.47 -12.71
CA ASP A 144 -11.61 16.77 -12.18
C ASP A 144 -10.07 16.89 -12.14
N LEU A 145 -9.31 15.79 -12.21
CA LEU A 145 -7.85 15.83 -12.24
C LEU A 145 -7.32 16.12 -13.65
N VAL A 146 -7.07 17.40 -13.95
CA VAL A 146 -6.60 17.85 -15.27
C VAL A 146 -5.06 17.91 -15.36
N THR A 147 -4.38 18.12 -14.22
CA THR A 147 -2.93 18.32 -14.17
C THR A 147 -2.30 17.62 -12.99
N VAL A 148 -1.13 17.02 -13.22
CA VAL A 148 -0.25 16.45 -12.17
C VAL A 148 1.10 17.17 -12.23
N GLY A 149 1.48 17.82 -11.12
CA GLY A 149 2.64 18.71 -11.11
C GLY A 149 2.47 19.87 -12.09
N ARG A 150 3.19 19.83 -13.21
CA ARG A 150 3.05 20.81 -14.33
C ARG A 150 2.55 20.17 -15.62
N ALA A 151 2.28 18.87 -15.62
CA ALA A 151 1.88 18.11 -16.80
C ALA A 151 0.36 18.04 -16.88
N HIS A 152 -0.19 18.24 -18.08
CA HIS A 152 -1.57 17.86 -18.38
C HIS A 152 -1.67 16.36 -18.52
N VAL A 153 -2.76 15.77 -18.04
CA VAL A 153 -2.93 14.31 -18.03
C VAL A 153 -4.24 13.86 -18.66
N ASP A 154 -4.22 12.66 -19.21
CA ASP A 154 -5.38 11.84 -19.54
C ASP A 154 -5.51 10.75 -18.49
N ILE A 155 -6.73 10.49 -18.04
CA ILE A 155 -6.99 9.49 -17.01
C ILE A 155 -8.06 8.54 -17.51
N ASP A 156 -7.78 7.25 -17.40
CA ASP A 156 -8.73 6.19 -17.68
C ASP A 156 -8.72 5.15 -16.57
N ARG A 157 -9.89 4.58 -16.27
CA ARG A 157 -10.02 3.44 -15.36
C ARG A 157 -9.60 2.18 -16.09
N VAL A 158 -8.77 1.37 -15.44
CA VAL A 158 -8.34 0.05 -15.92
C VAL A 158 -8.61 -1.00 -14.84
N PRO A 159 -8.77 -2.29 -15.21
CA PRO A 159 -8.77 -3.36 -14.22
C PRO A 159 -7.48 -3.31 -13.38
N PRO A 160 -7.53 -3.49 -12.04
CA PRO A 160 -6.34 -3.52 -11.18
C PRO A 160 -5.23 -4.45 -11.69
N ALA A 161 -5.61 -5.63 -12.20
CA ALA A 161 -4.68 -6.60 -12.76
C ALA A 161 -4.00 -6.16 -14.08
N ALA A 162 -4.51 -5.13 -14.76
CA ALA A 162 -3.91 -4.61 -15.99
C ALA A 162 -2.63 -3.79 -15.73
N CYS A 163 -2.37 -3.38 -14.49
CA CYS A 163 -1.12 -2.72 -14.12
C CYS A 163 0.04 -3.72 -14.15
N THR A 164 0.97 -3.53 -15.09
CA THR A 164 2.19 -4.34 -15.24
C THR A 164 3.42 -3.69 -14.61
N VAL A 165 3.29 -2.46 -14.10
CA VAL A 165 4.39 -1.76 -13.43
C VAL A 165 4.67 -2.48 -12.12
N ARG A 166 5.95 -2.77 -11.87
CA ARG A 166 6.43 -3.35 -10.61
C ARG A 166 7.65 -2.57 -10.12
N PRO A 167 7.81 -2.39 -8.79
CA PRO A 167 9.05 -1.88 -8.23
C PRO A 167 10.25 -2.71 -8.72
N VAL A 168 11.36 -2.03 -9.03
CA VAL A 168 12.59 -2.73 -9.40
C VAL A 168 13.30 -3.15 -8.12
N MET A 169 13.17 -4.43 -7.78
CA MET A 169 13.89 -5.03 -6.66
C MET A 169 15.24 -5.55 -7.11
N THR A 170 16.30 -5.23 -6.36
CA THR A 170 17.64 -5.78 -6.60
C THR A 170 17.92 -6.86 -5.55
N PRO A 171 18.19 -8.11 -5.95
CA PRO A 171 18.55 -9.15 -4.99
C PRO A 171 19.91 -8.81 -4.36
N VAL A 172 19.94 -8.78 -3.04
CA VAL A 172 21.17 -8.62 -2.25
C VAL A 172 21.46 -9.94 -1.55
N SER A 173 22.69 -10.42 -1.65
CA SER A 173 23.15 -11.62 -0.95
C SER A 173 24.46 -11.33 -0.22
N GLY A 174 24.65 -12.00 0.92
CA GLY A 174 25.82 -11.82 1.74
C GLY A 174 25.81 -12.74 2.96
N SER A 175 26.94 -12.81 3.64
CA SER A 175 27.11 -13.59 4.87
C SER A 175 27.07 -12.67 6.08
N ILE A 176 26.19 -12.97 7.03
CA ILE A 176 26.14 -12.32 8.34
C ILE A 176 26.34 -13.36 9.44
N ALA A 177 26.96 -12.95 10.54
CA ALA A 177 27.17 -13.84 11.69
C ALA A 177 25.86 -14.23 12.38
N SER A 178 24.82 -13.41 12.25
CA SER A 178 23.48 -13.67 12.76
C SER A 178 22.44 -12.82 12.03
N VAL A 179 21.21 -13.32 11.96
CA VAL A 179 20.04 -12.68 11.33
C VAL A 179 19.43 -11.56 12.19
N ARG A 180 20.25 -10.78 12.89
CA ARG A 180 19.80 -9.61 13.66
C ARG A 180 19.51 -8.44 12.72
N ILE A 181 18.56 -7.58 13.11
CA ILE A 181 18.15 -6.43 12.31
C ILE A 181 19.32 -5.49 11.99
N ASP A 182 20.20 -5.22 12.97
CA ASP A 182 21.39 -4.38 12.77
C ASP A 182 22.37 -4.96 11.74
N SER A 183 22.37 -6.29 11.60
CA SER A 183 23.25 -7.03 10.72
C SER A 183 22.69 -7.09 9.30
N LEU A 184 21.36 -7.24 9.20
CA LEU A 184 20.63 -7.18 7.94
C LEU A 184 20.70 -5.78 7.34
N VAL A 185 20.38 -4.74 8.13
CA VAL A 185 20.44 -3.34 7.69
C VAL A 185 21.86 -2.96 7.26
N ALA A 186 22.88 -3.30 8.06
CA ALA A 186 24.28 -3.04 7.69
C ALA A 186 24.69 -3.72 6.37
N MET A 187 24.27 -4.97 6.15
CA MET A 187 24.56 -5.71 4.92
C MET A 187 23.86 -5.09 3.70
N VAL A 188 22.56 -4.82 3.80
CA VAL A 188 21.73 -4.36 2.67
C VAL A 188 22.10 -2.94 2.24
N PHE A 189 22.33 -2.04 3.21
CA PHE A 189 22.65 -0.64 2.92
C PHE A 189 24.16 -0.36 2.82
N HIS A 190 25.01 -1.38 2.97
CA HIS A 190 26.47 -1.26 2.96
C HIS A 190 27.01 -0.21 3.96
N ILE A 191 26.44 -0.18 5.17
CA ILE A 191 26.86 0.70 6.26
C ILE A 191 27.53 -0.10 7.39
N SER A 192 28.18 0.58 8.34
CA SER A 192 28.73 -0.10 9.51
C SER A 192 27.61 -0.63 10.42
N ARG A 193 27.91 -1.68 11.20
CA ARG A 193 26.99 -2.18 12.23
C ARG A 193 26.64 -1.11 13.27
N SER A 194 27.58 -0.23 13.62
CA SER A 194 27.31 0.87 14.56
C SER A 194 26.31 1.86 13.97
N ALA A 195 26.45 2.23 12.70
CA ALA A 195 25.50 3.11 12.03
C ALA A 195 24.10 2.48 11.94
N ALA A 196 24.01 1.19 11.65
CA ALA A 196 22.73 0.47 11.69
C ALA A 196 22.10 0.46 13.09
N GLN A 197 22.91 0.35 14.15
CA GLN A 197 22.43 0.46 15.54
C GLN A 197 21.92 1.86 15.87
N ASP A 198 22.58 2.90 15.35
CA ASP A 198 22.14 4.29 15.51
C ASP A 198 20.78 4.54 14.82
N LEU A 199 20.57 3.97 13.63
CA LEU A 199 19.26 4.01 12.94
C LEU A 199 18.15 3.32 13.75
N VAL A 200 18.46 2.16 14.36
CA VAL A 200 17.51 1.47 15.25
C VAL A 200 17.23 2.29 16.51
N ALA A 201 18.27 2.87 17.12
CA ALA A 201 18.14 3.69 18.33
C ALA A 201 17.38 5.00 18.09
N SER A 202 17.43 5.53 16.86
CA SER A 202 16.68 6.71 16.42
C SER A 202 15.28 6.39 15.89
N GLU A 203 14.82 5.15 16.04
CA GLU A 203 13.47 4.71 15.65
C GLU A 203 13.19 4.82 14.14
N GLU A 204 14.24 4.80 13.31
CA GLU A 204 14.14 4.90 11.85
C GLU A 204 14.05 3.54 11.14
N VAL A 205 14.05 2.43 11.88
CA VAL A 205 13.95 1.07 11.34
C VAL A 205 12.63 0.44 11.75
N PHE A 206 11.90 -0.07 10.75
CA PHE A 206 10.61 -0.71 10.94
C PHE A 206 10.64 -2.18 10.46
N ALA A 207 9.91 -3.04 11.16
CA ALA A 207 9.65 -4.41 10.74
C ALA A 207 8.12 -4.60 10.66
N ASP A 208 7.62 -4.92 9.47
CA ASP A 208 6.18 -5.01 9.14
C ASP A 208 5.39 -3.78 9.62
N GLY A 209 6.00 -2.59 9.53
CA GLY A 209 5.38 -1.32 9.96
C GLY A 209 5.45 -1.01 11.46
N ARG A 210 6.08 -1.88 12.26
CA ARG A 210 6.33 -1.64 13.69
C ARG A 210 7.73 -1.10 13.91
N THR A 211 7.85 -0.01 14.66
CA THR A 211 9.15 0.56 15.05
C THR A 211 9.97 -0.46 15.83
N ILE A 212 11.21 -0.67 15.42
CA ILE A 212 12.16 -1.53 16.11
C ILE A 212 13.08 -0.68 16.96
N THR A 213 13.12 -0.96 18.26
CA THR A 213 13.95 -0.26 19.25
C THR A 213 15.14 -1.08 19.74
N SER A 214 15.19 -2.37 19.38
CA SER A 214 16.27 -3.28 19.77
C SER A 214 17.07 -3.75 18.56
N ALA A 215 18.35 -3.37 18.50
CA ALA A 215 19.26 -3.80 17.44
C ALA A 215 19.51 -5.32 17.39
N SER A 216 19.19 -6.04 18.47
CA SER A 216 19.28 -7.50 18.52
C SER A 216 18.00 -8.20 18.07
N TYR A 217 16.96 -7.45 17.69
CA TYR A 217 15.72 -8.02 17.17
C TYR A 217 16.01 -8.96 15.99
N VAL A 218 15.38 -10.13 16.02
CA VAL A 218 15.47 -11.14 14.96
C VAL A 218 14.15 -11.13 14.21
N PRO A 219 14.09 -10.58 12.98
CA PRO A 219 12.87 -10.60 12.18
C PRO A 219 12.51 -12.02 11.77
N ALA A 220 11.21 -12.28 11.67
CA ALA A 220 10.71 -13.52 11.08
C ALA A 220 11.07 -13.58 9.59
N GLN A 221 11.19 -14.79 9.04
CA GLN A 221 11.38 -14.96 7.61
C GLN A 221 10.20 -14.36 6.83
N GLY A 222 10.50 -13.59 5.78
CA GLY A 222 9.49 -12.90 4.98
C GLY A 222 9.02 -11.55 5.55
N CYS A 223 9.47 -11.17 6.74
CA CYS A 223 9.20 -9.86 7.33
C CYS A 223 9.73 -8.73 6.44
N ARG A 224 8.91 -7.70 6.22
CA ARG A 224 9.30 -6.51 5.47
C ARG A 224 10.05 -5.55 6.38
N ILE A 225 11.28 -5.22 6.00
CA ILE A 225 12.12 -4.23 6.68
C ILE A 225 12.11 -2.94 5.85
N SER A 226 11.88 -1.80 6.50
CA SER A 226 11.88 -0.47 5.88
C SER A 226 12.47 0.58 6.79
#